data_AF-A0A7V4KN11-F1
#
_entry.id   AF-A0A7V4KN11-F1
#
_cell.length_a   1.000
_cell.length_b   1.000
_cell.length_c   1.000
_cell.angle_alpha   90.00
_cell.angle_beta   90.00
_cell.angle_gamma   90.00
#
_symmetry.space_group_name_H-M   'P 1'
#
loop_
_entity.id
_entity.type
_entity.pdbx_description
1 polymer ?
#
loop_
_entity_poly.entity_id
_entity_poly.type
_entity_poly.pdbx_seq_one_letter_code
_entity_poly.pdbx_strand_id
1 'polypeptide(L)'
;MTHRRTVLHAGLALALALLPAACGDGFAPTPADVAGTYDATSLSGTIGDQSYDLLAAGSSITLTLTAAGAASGQYVITDSPLGPGSGGAFDGTYTISGTVLRITVPGGDPFVSGLDWEIGFGTLRAITNNPRAIAVLRRR
;
A
#
# COMPACT_ATOMS: atom_id res chain seq x y z
N MET A 1 31.00 -31.41 57.03
CA MET A 1 31.21 -32.04 55.72
C MET A 1 30.68 -31.11 54.65
N THR A 2 31.58 -30.74 53.74
CA THR A 2 31.46 -29.69 52.74
C THR A 2 30.87 -30.26 51.46
N HIS A 3 29.87 -29.60 50.85
CA HIS A 3 29.71 -29.65 49.39
C HIS A 3 29.06 -28.36 48.87
N ARG A 4 29.90 -27.53 48.24
CA ARG A 4 29.56 -26.43 47.34
C ARG A 4 29.05 -26.98 45.99
N ARG A 5 27.99 -26.38 45.43
CA ARG A 5 27.72 -26.16 43.98
C ARG A 5 26.67 -25.03 43.92
N THR A 6 26.95 -23.75 43.64
CA THR A 6 27.46 -23.07 42.42
C THR A 6 26.76 -23.49 41.13
N VAL A 7 25.72 -22.75 40.73
CA VAL A 7 25.26 -22.58 39.33
C VAL A 7 24.57 -21.19 39.27
N LEU A 8 25.30 -20.15 38.90
CA LEU A 8 25.38 -19.53 37.56
C LEU A 8 24.11 -18.74 37.19
N HIS A 9 24.27 -17.41 37.26
CA HIS A 9 23.34 -16.38 36.79
C HIS A 9 23.17 -16.51 35.28
N ALA A 10 21.97 -16.87 34.82
CA ALA A 10 21.60 -16.69 33.41
C ALA A 10 20.98 -15.30 33.26
N GLY A 11 21.82 -14.35 32.84
CA GLY A 11 21.43 -12.98 32.56
C GLY A 11 20.34 -12.91 31.48
N LEU A 12 19.24 -12.25 31.83
CA LEU A 12 18.18 -11.88 30.89
C LEU A 12 18.74 -10.77 30.00
N ALA A 13 19.19 -11.14 28.80
CA ALA A 13 19.67 -10.24 27.78
C ALA A 13 18.52 -9.30 27.34
N LEU A 14 18.65 -8.03 27.71
CA LEU A 14 17.81 -6.94 27.24
C LEU A 14 18.08 -6.76 25.74
N ALA A 15 17.27 -7.41 24.90
CA ALA A 15 17.30 -7.23 23.45
C ALA A 15 16.80 -5.82 23.13
N LEU A 16 17.75 -4.88 23.13
CA LEU A 16 17.56 -3.53 22.61
C LEU A 16 17.24 -3.68 21.12
N ALA A 17 15.96 -3.58 20.78
CA ALA A 17 15.50 -3.62 19.40
C ALA A 17 16.20 -2.47 18.64
N LEU A 18 17.14 -2.85 17.78
CA LEU A 18 17.64 -1.98 16.72
C LEU A 18 16.47 -1.69 15.79
N LEU A 19 15.69 -0.65 16.13
CA LEU A 19 14.94 0.08 15.11
C LEU A 19 16.01 0.62 14.15
N PRO A 20 16.02 0.23 12.87
CA PRO A 20 16.80 0.99 11.90
C PRO A 20 16.22 2.40 11.94
N ALA A 21 16.99 3.31 12.55
CA ALA A 21 16.79 4.73 12.39
C ALA A 21 16.96 5.02 10.89
N ALA A 22 15.84 5.09 10.17
CA ALA A 22 15.78 5.69 8.83
C ALA A 22 16.00 7.19 9.00
N CYS A 23 17.25 7.54 9.26
CA CYS A 23 17.73 8.89 9.45
C CYS A 23 18.70 9.16 8.30
N GLY A 24 18.34 10.08 7.39
CA GLY A 24 19.37 10.90 6.76
C GLY A 24 19.30 11.18 5.27
N ASP A 25 18.71 10.33 4.43
CA ASP A 25 18.72 10.57 2.98
C ASP A 25 17.29 10.80 2.47
N GLY A 26 16.95 12.09 2.33
CA GLY A 26 15.61 12.61 2.08
C GLY A 26 14.99 12.11 0.79
N PHE A 27 14.27 11.00 0.87
CA PHE A 27 13.36 10.59 -0.19
C PHE A 27 12.16 11.56 -0.23
N ALA A 28 12.21 12.49 -1.18
CA ALA A 28 11.17 13.48 -1.45
C ALA A 28 10.71 13.34 -2.91
N PRO A 29 9.78 12.40 -3.20
CA PRO A 29 9.29 12.16 -4.54
C PRO A 29 8.69 13.40 -5.19
N THR A 30 8.99 13.60 -6.47
CA THR A 30 8.36 14.62 -7.30
C THR A 30 7.30 14.00 -8.22
N PRO A 31 6.40 14.81 -8.80
CA PRO A 31 5.48 14.35 -9.86
C PRO A 31 6.18 13.64 -11.02
N ALA A 32 7.39 14.09 -11.39
CA ALA A 32 8.18 13.45 -12.44
C ALA A 32 8.68 12.06 -12.01
N ASP A 33 9.07 11.89 -10.75
CA ASP A 33 9.53 10.61 -10.22
C ASP A 33 8.43 9.55 -10.18
N VAL A 34 7.17 9.96 -9.97
CA VAL A 34 6.00 9.06 -9.89
C VAL A 34 5.24 8.92 -11.20
N ALA A 35 5.55 9.71 -12.23
CA ALA A 35 4.87 9.60 -13.52
C ALA A 35 5.08 8.22 -14.16
N GLY A 36 4.02 7.66 -14.73
CA GLY A 36 4.04 6.35 -15.38
C GLY A 36 2.71 5.62 -15.29
N THR A 37 2.65 4.45 -15.90
CA THR A 37 1.51 3.54 -15.84
C THR A 37 1.82 2.40 -14.87
N TYR A 38 0.86 2.10 -14.01
CA TYR A 38 0.95 1.15 -12.92
C TYR A 38 -0.16 0.11 -13.03
N ASP A 39 0.15 -1.12 -12.66
CA ASP A 39 -0.84 -2.17 -12.45
C ASP A 39 -0.83 -2.69 -11.03
N ALA A 40 -2.00 -3.11 -10.56
CA ALA A 40 -2.09 -3.92 -9.36
C ALA A 40 -1.32 -5.23 -9.51
N THR A 41 -0.40 -5.45 -8.58
CA THR A 41 0.33 -6.71 -8.37
C THR A 41 -0.10 -7.41 -7.08
N SER A 42 -0.80 -6.67 -6.22
CA SER A 42 -1.57 -7.19 -5.10
C SER A 42 -2.88 -6.42 -5.01
N LEU A 43 -3.98 -7.13 -4.82
CA LEU A 43 -5.27 -6.56 -4.48
C LEU A 43 -5.98 -7.55 -3.57
N SER A 44 -6.18 -7.19 -2.32
CA SER A 44 -6.79 -8.07 -1.33
C SER A 44 -7.85 -7.32 -0.54
N GLY A 45 -8.95 -7.97 -0.20
CA GLY A 45 -9.93 -7.43 0.75
C GLY A 45 -10.15 -8.38 1.92
N THR A 46 -10.79 -7.88 2.98
CA THR A 46 -10.95 -8.62 4.23
C THR A 46 -12.40 -8.57 4.71
N ILE A 47 -12.92 -9.70 5.19
CA ILE A 47 -14.23 -9.81 5.87
C ILE A 47 -14.03 -10.57 7.17
N GLY A 48 -14.24 -9.90 8.30
CA GLY A 48 -13.85 -10.47 9.59
C GLY A 48 -12.36 -10.79 9.59
N ASP A 49 -12.00 -12.04 9.87
CA ASP A 49 -10.62 -12.52 9.89
C ASP A 49 -10.18 -13.18 8.56
N GLN A 50 -11.06 -13.22 7.55
CA GLN A 50 -10.74 -13.84 6.25
C GLN A 50 -10.25 -12.81 5.24
N SER A 51 -9.12 -13.12 4.59
CA SER A 51 -8.58 -12.34 3.48
C SER A 51 -8.86 -13.02 2.14
N TYR A 52 -9.21 -12.23 1.13
CA TYR A 52 -9.51 -12.67 -0.22
C TYR A 52 -8.54 -12.01 -1.20
N ASP A 53 -7.88 -12.82 -2.02
CA ASP A 53 -7.08 -12.34 -3.14
C ASP A 53 -8.01 -12.02 -4.33
N LEU A 54 -8.17 -10.74 -4.60
CA LEU A 54 -9.06 -10.25 -5.63
C LEU A 54 -8.41 -10.31 -7.01
N LEU A 55 -7.07 -10.24 -7.11
CA LEU A 55 -6.38 -10.44 -8.40
C LEU A 55 -6.54 -11.88 -8.87
N ALA A 56 -6.39 -12.85 -7.96
CA ALA A 56 -6.65 -14.26 -8.28
C ALA A 56 -8.10 -14.52 -8.71
N ALA A 57 -9.04 -13.71 -8.23
CA ALA A 57 -10.45 -13.72 -8.66
C ALA A 57 -10.71 -12.94 -9.97
N GLY A 58 -9.68 -12.42 -10.64
CA GLY A 58 -9.80 -11.71 -11.92
C GLY A 58 -10.02 -10.20 -11.81
N SER A 59 -9.92 -9.62 -10.60
CA SER A 59 -9.95 -8.17 -10.44
C SER A 59 -8.66 -7.53 -10.97
N SER A 60 -8.72 -6.26 -11.35
CA SER A 60 -7.58 -5.50 -11.85
C SER A 60 -7.73 -4.00 -11.57
N ILE A 61 -6.61 -3.31 -11.44
CA ILE A 61 -6.53 -1.85 -11.38
C ILE A 61 -5.36 -1.42 -12.25
N THR A 62 -5.59 -0.47 -13.16
CA THR A 62 -4.55 0.22 -13.91
C THR A 62 -4.65 1.72 -13.61
N LEU A 63 -3.52 2.34 -13.29
CA LEU A 63 -3.41 3.75 -12.95
C LEU A 63 -2.31 4.39 -13.81
N THR A 64 -2.58 5.53 -14.41
CA THR A 64 -1.59 6.36 -15.10
C THR A 64 -1.48 7.69 -14.37
N LEU A 65 -0.26 8.04 -13.99
CA LEU A 65 0.10 9.32 -13.41
C LEU A 65 0.94 10.11 -14.41
N THR A 66 0.58 11.38 -14.63
CA THR A 66 1.37 12.29 -15.46
C THR A 66 2.22 13.21 -14.59
N ALA A 67 3.35 13.70 -15.11
CA ALA A 67 4.18 14.68 -14.39
C ALA A 67 3.46 16.03 -14.15
N ALA A 68 2.35 16.28 -14.85
CA ALA A 68 1.51 17.47 -14.69
C ALA A 68 0.50 17.36 -13.53
N GLY A 69 0.50 16.25 -12.78
CA GLY A 69 -0.42 16.06 -11.65
C GLY A 69 -1.77 15.44 -12.01
N ALA A 70 -1.95 14.96 -13.25
CA ALA A 70 -3.16 14.24 -13.65
C ALA A 70 -3.06 12.74 -13.33
N ALA A 71 -4.18 12.14 -12.93
CA ALA A 71 -4.33 10.72 -12.64
C ALA A 71 -5.53 10.15 -13.42
N SER A 72 -5.32 9.10 -14.20
CA SER A 72 -6.40 8.44 -14.93
C SER A 72 -6.22 6.93 -14.93
N GLY A 73 -7.27 6.18 -15.23
CA GLY A 73 -7.16 4.73 -15.24
C GLY A 73 -8.48 4.00 -15.31
N GLN A 74 -8.43 2.73 -14.96
CA GLN A 74 -9.58 1.84 -14.94
C GLN A 74 -9.41 0.79 -13.85
N TYR A 75 -10.54 0.29 -13.38
CA TYR A 75 -10.58 -0.84 -12.47
C TYR A 75 -11.69 -1.80 -12.86
N VAL A 76 -11.49 -3.06 -12.49
CA VAL A 76 -12.48 -4.13 -12.52
C VAL A 76 -12.35 -4.87 -11.21
N ILE A 77 -13.41 -4.89 -10.42
CA ILE A 77 -13.54 -5.73 -9.23
C ILE A 77 -14.54 -6.82 -9.58
N THR A 78 -14.09 -8.07 -9.55
CA THR A 78 -14.98 -9.22 -9.77
C THR A 78 -15.91 -9.39 -8.58
N ASP A 79 -17.08 -10.00 -8.81
CA ASP A 79 -17.94 -10.52 -7.75
C ASP A 79 -17.11 -11.29 -6.73
N SER A 80 -17.28 -10.96 -5.45
CA SER A 80 -16.57 -11.60 -4.36
C SER A 80 -17.43 -11.60 -3.10
N PRO A 81 -17.00 -12.30 -2.03
CA PRO A 81 -17.67 -12.19 -0.73
C PRO A 81 -17.76 -10.75 -0.21
N LEU A 82 -16.91 -9.82 -0.69
CA LEU A 82 -16.90 -8.41 -0.29
C LEU A 82 -18.07 -7.62 -0.89
N GLY A 83 -18.75 -8.16 -1.90
CA GLY A 83 -19.87 -7.52 -2.57
C GLY A 83 -19.93 -7.83 -4.06
N PRO A 84 -20.95 -7.25 -4.75
CA PRO A 84 -21.05 -7.37 -6.19
C PRO A 84 -19.84 -6.71 -6.86
N GLY A 85 -19.49 -7.25 -8.01
CA GLY A 85 -18.47 -6.74 -8.90
C GLY A 85 -18.85 -5.36 -9.40
N SER A 86 -17.82 -4.60 -9.71
CA SER A 86 -17.92 -3.23 -10.20
C SER A 86 -16.75 -2.93 -11.12
N GLY A 87 -16.89 -1.91 -11.95
CA GLY A 87 -15.82 -1.51 -12.83
C GLY A 87 -16.11 -0.16 -13.43
N GLY A 88 -15.05 0.53 -13.82
CA GLY A 88 -15.16 1.86 -14.38
C GLY A 88 -13.82 2.42 -14.77
N ALA A 89 -13.87 3.44 -15.62
CA ALA A 89 -12.76 4.35 -15.83
C ALA A 89 -12.84 5.51 -14.83
N PHE A 90 -11.70 6.09 -14.50
CA PHE A 90 -11.62 7.30 -13.70
C PHE A 90 -10.64 8.29 -14.32
N ASP A 91 -10.90 9.58 -14.07
CA ASP A 91 -10.03 10.69 -14.43
C ASP A 91 -10.05 11.69 -13.27
N GLY A 92 -8.90 12.29 -12.98
CA GLY A 92 -8.70 13.06 -11.77
C GLY A 92 -7.31 13.65 -11.65
N THR A 93 -6.96 14.04 -10.44
CA THR A 93 -5.67 14.66 -10.12
C THR A 93 -5.03 13.95 -8.93
N TYR A 94 -3.74 14.21 -8.72
CA TYR A 94 -3.05 13.75 -7.51
C TYR A 94 -2.17 14.85 -6.91
N THR A 95 -1.89 14.70 -5.62
CA THR A 95 -0.94 15.52 -4.88
C THR A 95 0.06 14.63 -4.15
N ILE A 96 1.26 15.15 -3.91
CA ILE A 96 2.31 14.48 -3.12
C ILE A 96 2.60 15.33 -1.88
N SER A 97 2.63 14.70 -0.72
CA SER A 97 3.03 15.30 0.56
C SER A 97 4.00 14.36 1.26
N GLY A 98 5.28 14.73 1.31
CA GLY A 98 6.34 13.82 1.74
C GLY A 98 6.39 12.59 0.82
N THR A 99 6.25 11.40 1.39
CA THR A 99 6.23 10.11 0.65
C THR A 99 4.83 9.61 0.34
N VAL A 100 3.81 10.44 0.57
CA VAL A 100 2.40 10.07 0.40
C VAL A 100 1.82 10.73 -0.83
N LEU A 101 1.22 9.93 -1.71
CA LEU A 101 0.44 10.36 -2.86
C LEU A 101 -1.05 10.22 -2.55
N ARG A 102 -1.83 11.26 -2.85
CA ARG A 102 -3.29 11.23 -2.71
C ARG A 102 -3.96 11.52 -4.05
N ILE A 103 -4.86 10.64 -4.47
CA ILE A 103 -5.62 10.77 -5.71
C ILE A 103 -7.00 11.33 -5.41
N THR A 104 -7.45 12.28 -6.23
CA THR A 104 -8.77 12.90 -6.19
C THR A 104 -9.47 12.69 -7.52
N VAL A 105 -10.57 11.94 -7.51
CA VAL A 105 -11.43 11.68 -8.68
C VAL A 105 -12.77 12.39 -8.49
N PRO A 106 -13.20 13.29 -9.40
CA PRO A 106 -14.55 13.85 -9.38
C PRO A 106 -15.61 12.76 -9.48
N GLY A 107 -16.60 12.78 -8.59
CA GLY A 107 -17.62 11.72 -8.48
C GLY A 107 -17.25 10.58 -7.51
N GLY A 108 -15.97 10.49 -7.12
CA GLY A 108 -15.46 9.50 -6.16
C GLY A 108 -15.32 8.11 -6.77
N ASP A 109 -14.23 7.43 -6.43
CA ASP A 109 -14.01 6.02 -6.69
C ASP A 109 -13.52 5.35 -5.40
N PRO A 110 -14.19 4.30 -4.88
CA PRO A 110 -13.84 3.73 -3.59
C PRO A 110 -12.55 2.90 -3.58
N PHE A 111 -11.94 2.62 -4.74
CA PHE A 111 -10.76 1.76 -4.85
C PHE A 111 -9.47 2.55 -5.13
N VAL A 112 -9.59 3.79 -5.60
CA VAL A 112 -8.45 4.66 -5.95
C VAL A 112 -8.52 6.01 -5.25
N SER A 113 -9.69 6.66 -5.25
CA SER A 113 -9.87 7.98 -4.65
C SER A 113 -10.03 7.88 -3.12
N GLY A 114 -9.43 8.82 -2.39
CA GLY A 114 -9.52 8.84 -0.93
C GLY A 114 -8.63 7.82 -0.21
N LEU A 115 -7.78 7.11 -0.96
CA LEU A 115 -6.66 6.35 -0.41
C LEU A 115 -5.40 7.22 -0.37
N ASP A 116 -4.66 7.10 0.72
CA ASP A 116 -3.26 7.51 0.78
C ASP A 116 -2.39 6.37 0.26
N TRP A 117 -1.50 6.72 -0.66
CA TRP A 117 -0.57 5.79 -1.29
C TRP A 117 0.84 6.11 -0.83
N GLU A 118 1.50 5.16 -0.18
CA GLU A 118 2.92 5.22 0.08
C GLU A 118 3.70 5.02 -1.22
N ILE A 119 4.53 6.00 -1.55
CA ILE A 119 5.39 5.99 -2.74
C ILE A 119 6.64 5.18 -2.43
N GLY A 120 6.94 4.20 -3.27
CA GLY A 120 8.22 3.49 -3.31
C GLY A 120 8.84 3.57 -4.70
N PHE A 121 10.03 2.99 -4.87
CA PHE A 121 10.71 2.94 -6.17
C PHE A 121 9.89 2.13 -7.18
N GLY A 122 9.16 2.83 -8.05
CA GLY A 122 8.27 2.22 -9.04
C GLY A 122 7.03 1.55 -8.45
N THR A 123 6.70 1.80 -7.18
CA THR A 123 5.56 1.16 -6.50
C THR A 123 4.67 2.18 -5.81
N LEU A 124 3.37 1.90 -5.75
CA LEU A 124 2.41 2.63 -4.93
C LEU A 124 1.69 1.62 -4.05
N ARG A 125 1.70 1.83 -2.73
CA ARG A 125 1.03 0.93 -1.78
C ARG A 125 -0.05 1.70 -1.03
N ALA A 126 -1.28 1.22 -1.07
CA ALA A 126 -2.35 1.80 -0.27
C ALA A 126 -2.04 1.63 1.22
N ILE A 127 -2.02 2.73 1.98
CA ILE A 127 -1.71 2.76 3.42
C ILE A 127 -2.87 3.27 4.28
N THR A 128 -3.90 3.89 3.68
CA THR A 128 -5.15 4.13 4.41
C THR A 128 -5.88 2.82 4.60
N ASN A 129 -6.33 2.56 5.83
CA ASN A 129 -7.27 1.47 6.13
C ASN A 129 -8.63 1.78 5.51
N ASN A 130 -8.75 1.61 4.19
CA ASN A 130 -10.04 1.36 3.60
C ASN A 130 -10.44 -0.06 4.05
N PRO A 131 -11.55 -0.22 4.79
CA PRO A 131 -11.93 -1.51 5.35
C PRO A 131 -12.23 -2.57 4.27
N ARG A 132 -12.23 -2.19 2.98
CA ARG A 132 -12.63 -3.06 1.88
C ARG A 132 -11.48 -3.63 1.06
N ALA A 133 -10.36 -2.91 0.91
CA ALA A 133 -9.26 -3.40 0.08
C ALA A 133 -7.90 -2.73 0.39
N ILE A 134 -6.84 -3.52 0.25
CA ILE A 134 -5.43 -3.10 0.20
C ILE A 134 -4.90 -3.41 -1.19
N ALA A 135 -4.23 -2.44 -1.81
CA ALA A 135 -3.65 -2.58 -3.14
C ALA A 135 -2.15 -2.24 -3.15
N VAL A 136 -1.39 -2.96 -3.97
CA VAL A 136 -0.01 -2.61 -4.34
C VAL A 136 0.07 -2.52 -5.85
N LEU A 137 0.39 -1.33 -6.35
CA LEU A 137 0.57 -1.07 -7.77
C LEU A 137 2.07 -1.01 -8.10
N ARG A 138 2.47 -1.55 -9.25
CA ARG A 138 3.84 -1.46 -9.79
C ARG A 138 3.83 -0.82 -11.16
N ARG A 139 4.82 0.06 -11.40
CA ARG A 139 5.05 0.69 -12.69
C ARG A 139 5.48 -0.36 -13.73
N ARG A 140 4.95 -0.25 -14.95
CA ARG A 140 5.39 -1.03 -16.12
C ARG A 140 6.65 -0.45 -16.76
#